data_AF-A0AAF1BZ34-F1
#
_entry.id   AF-A0AAF1BZ34-F1
#
_cell.length_a   1.000
_cell.length_b   1.000
_cell.length_c   1.000
_cell.angle_alpha   90.00
_cell.angle_beta   90.00
_cell.angle_gamma   90.00
#
_symmetry.space_group_name_H-M   'P 1'
#
loop_
_entity.id
_entity.type
_entity.pdbx_description
1 polymer ?
#
loop_
_entity_poly.entity_id
_entity_poly.type
_entity_poly.pdbx_seq_one_letter_code
_entity_poly.pdbx_strand_id
1 'polypeptide(L)'
;MEETSLAGRNIGEVYRVQGRGDLHQFLAEAVRQSGGKLLYASGPNRAPVYLGVQLGSDERVGMLVYPFRITRTVTKNRPKDEVRGQLRYGSEASWDQEHPVGRDLAGVDVSMILGIDLEAGVFLGLDANLWDPLPMGISFYAKNAEIEQARSTGWHVWERINKTGTKRSSPRSPSNLETVVAFTPDRLMDYARLERRSTSLRLDPALRFAAARAFPEDDGTGAPPSTHVLESQFALSSEEILDIISGRNRLSVAVRGGVAEHHLEKQLRELSDVASVERLDVDAMHDFNVQLSDGRHLRIECKNASPTTNANGDFKVEVQKTRSSKNDPASRFYPIDRFDVVAACLYSSTGHWEFRYGRTSEMRSHKDFPDRLAAIQVIDESWSSSIIDLPV
;
A
#
# COMPACT_ATOMS: atom_id res chain seq x y z
N MET A 1 31.12 -21.31 -5.06
CA MET A 1 30.42 -20.72 -3.91
C MET A 1 29.07 -21.37 -3.87
N GLU A 2 28.74 -22.12 -2.82
CA GLU A 2 27.40 -22.65 -2.66
C GLU A 2 26.47 -21.47 -2.37
N GLU A 3 25.47 -21.27 -3.23
CA GLU A 3 24.34 -20.41 -2.90
C GLU A 3 23.72 -20.95 -1.61
N THR A 4 23.93 -20.24 -0.50
CA THR A 4 23.23 -20.52 0.75
C THR A 4 21.77 -20.12 0.59
N SER A 5 21.03 -20.90 -0.19
CA SER A 5 19.58 -20.81 -0.25
C SER A 5 19.01 -21.54 0.97
N LEU A 6 18.31 -20.82 1.83
CA LEU A 6 17.55 -21.44 2.91
C LEU A 6 16.10 -21.51 2.45
N ALA A 7 15.60 -22.71 2.20
CA ALA A 7 14.25 -22.93 1.67
C ALA A 7 13.95 -22.13 0.38
N GLY A 8 14.93 -22.01 -0.53
CA GLY A 8 14.80 -21.24 -1.77
C GLY A 8 14.88 -19.72 -1.61
N ARG A 9 15.18 -19.21 -0.41
CA ARG A 9 15.38 -17.77 -0.13
C ARG A 9 16.86 -17.42 -0.27
N ASN A 10 17.17 -16.35 -1.01
CA ASN A 10 18.53 -15.80 -1.09
C ASN A 10 18.75 -14.80 0.05
N ILE A 11 19.39 -15.26 1.13
CA ILE A 11 19.60 -14.47 2.36
C ILE A 11 20.83 -13.53 2.23
N GLY A 12 21.48 -13.51 1.06
CA GLY A 12 22.71 -12.73 0.83
C GLY A 12 23.91 -13.31 1.56
N GLU A 13 25.10 -12.85 1.19
CA GLU A 13 26.35 -13.29 1.85
C GLU A 13 26.44 -12.72 3.28
N VAL A 14 26.85 -13.58 4.23
CA VAL A 14 27.14 -13.19 5.61
C VAL A 14 28.64 -13.06 5.81
N TYR A 15 29.11 -11.84 5.99
CA TYR A 15 30.51 -11.51 6.17
C TYR A 15 30.90 -11.55 7.65
N ARG A 16 32.10 -12.07 7.94
CA ARG A 16 32.73 -11.87 9.24
C ARG A 16 33.38 -10.48 9.29
N VAL A 17 33.05 -9.72 10.32
CA VAL A 17 33.56 -8.35 10.53
C VAL A 17 34.14 -8.20 11.93
N GLN A 18 35.01 -7.21 12.11
CA GLN A 18 35.63 -6.87 13.40
C GLN A 18 35.50 -5.38 13.69
N GLY A 19 35.56 -4.99 14.97
CA GLY A 19 35.55 -3.58 15.38
C GLY A 19 34.24 -2.84 15.11
N ARG A 20 33.10 -3.56 15.10
CA ARG A 20 31.76 -3.00 14.82
C ARG A 20 30.78 -3.09 16.00
N GLY A 21 31.29 -3.33 17.21
CA GLY A 21 30.46 -3.45 18.42
C GLY A 21 29.67 -2.19 18.72
N ASP A 22 30.25 -1.02 18.45
CA ASP A 22 29.61 0.28 18.64
C ASP A 22 28.48 0.55 17.61
N LEU A 23 28.67 0.18 16.34
CA LEU A 23 27.61 0.24 15.33
C LEU A 23 26.44 -0.68 15.69
N HIS A 24 26.75 -1.88 16.19
CA HIS A 24 25.77 -2.85 16.64
C HIS A 24 24.97 -2.33 17.85
N GLN A 25 25.67 -1.79 18.86
CA GLN A 25 25.05 -1.18 20.03
C GLN A 25 24.16 0.01 19.64
N PHE A 26 24.62 0.85 18.71
CA PHE A 26 23.87 2.00 18.21
C PHE A 26 22.57 1.57 17.51
N LEU A 27 22.62 0.52 16.68
CA LEU A 27 21.42 -0.05 16.05
C LEU A 27 20.45 -0.63 17.08
N ALA A 28 20.95 -1.41 18.04
CA ALA A 28 20.12 -2.01 19.08
C ALA A 28 19.43 -0.95 19.94
N GLU A 29 20.12 0.16 20.21
CA GLU A 29 19.57 1.28 20.96
C GLU A 29 18.57 2.11 20.13
N ALA A 30 18.86 2.33 18.84
CA ALA A 30 17.93 2.97 17.92
C ALA A 30 16.59 2.22 17.82
N VAL A 31 16.60 0.88 17.84
CA VAL A 31 15.37 0.08 17.92
C VAL A 31 14.54 0.46 19.15
N ARG A 32 15.15 0.63 20.31
CA ARG A 32 14.44 1.02 21.54
C ARG A 32 13.92 2.45 21.46
N GLN A 33 14.76 3.38 21.00
CA GLN A 33 14.41 4.80 20.88
C GLN A 33 13.27 5.04 19.89
N SER A 34 13.16 4.20 18.86
CA SER A 34 12.05 4.22 17.90
C SER A 34 10.79 3.48 18.35
N GLY A 35 10.71 3.11 19.65
CA GLY A 35 9.56 2.44 20.24
C GLY A 35 9.47 0.94 19.97
N GLY A 36 10.50 0.35 19.36
CA GLY A 36 10.58 -1.08 19.09
C GLY A 36 11.16 -1.88 20.25
N LYS A 37 10.70 -3.13 20.39
CA LYS A 37 11.30 -4.15 21.25
C LYS A 37 12.21 -5.05 20.43
N LEU A 38 13.50 -5.05 20.76
CA LEU A 38 14.46 -5.96 20.15
C LEU A 38 14.23 -7.39 20.65
N LEU A 39 13.76 -8.27 19.77
CA LEU A 39 13.55 -9.70 20.07
C LEU A 39 14.83 -10.50 19.85
N TYR A 40 15.58 -10.15 18.81
CA TYR A 40 16.81 -10.84 18.44
C TYR A 40 17.78 -9.88 17.73
N ALA A 41 19.07 -10.08 17.93
CA ALA A 41 20.12 -9.44 17.13
C ALA A 41 21.23 -10.44 16.82
N SER A 42 21.67 -10.53 15.57
CA SER A 42 22.89 -11.26 15.23
C SER A 42 24.10 -10.63 15.92
N GLY A 43 25.15 -11.42 16.17
CA GLY A 43 26.36 -10.92 16.84
C GLY A 43 27.07 -9.77 16.09
N PRO A 44 27.84 -8.92 16.80
CA PRO A 44 28.51 -7.73 16.24
C PRO A 44 29.67 -8.06 15.28
N ASN A 45 30.01 -9.34 15.15
CA ASN A 45 31.06 -9.85 14.26
C ASN A 45 30.50 -10.33 12.91
N ARG A 46 29.27 -9.96 12.57
CA ARG A 46 28.60 -10.33 11.32
C ARG A 46 28.03 -9.10 10.60
N ALA A 47 28.02 -9.16 9.27
CA ALA A 47 27.27 -8.26 8.41
C ALA A 47 26.59 -9.06 7.28
N PRO A 48 25.34 -8.76 6.89
CA PRO A 48 24.45 -7.78 7.51
C PRO A 48 24.15 -8.14 8.98
N VAL A 49 23.81 -7.13 9.77
CA VAL A 49 23.26 -7.30 11.13
C VAL A 49 21.79 -7.61 10.96
N TYR A 50 21.36 -8.80 11.37
CA TYR A 50 19.95 -9.16 11.43
C TYR A 50 19.36 -8.73 12.76
N LEU A 51 18.27 -7.95 12.73
CA LEU A 51 17.50 -7.57 13.91
C LEU A 51 16.08 -8.11 13.75
N GLY A 52 15.61 -8.89 14.72
CA GLY A 52 14.18 -9.20 14.87
C GLY A 52 13.56 -8.19 15.83
N VAL A 53 12.60 -7.42 15.37
CA VAL A 53 11.99 -6.32 16.14
C VAL A 53 10.48 -6.54 16.23
N GLN A 54 9.92 -6.26 17.40
CA GLN A 54 8.48 -6.18 17.65
C GLN A 54 8.09 -4.73 17.90
N LEU A 55 7.05 -4.25 17.21
CA LEU A 55 6.46 -2.93 17.39
C LEU A 55 5.31 -2.97 18.41
N GLY A 56 4.83 -1.80 18.83
CA GLY A 56 3.76 -1.68 19.82
C GLY A 56 2.42 -2.33 19.43
N SER A 57 2.19 -2.56 18.13
CA SER A 57 1.02 -3.25 17.57
C SER A 57 1.17 -4.78 17.49
N ASP A 58 2.17 -5.36 18.18
CA ASP A 58 2.62 -6.76 18.00
C ASP A 58 3.16 -7.10 16.59
N GLU A 59 3.19 -6.14 15.67
CA GLU A 59 3.84 -6.28 14.37
C GLU A 59 5.31 -6.68 14.56
N ARG A 60 5.73 -7.71 13.83
CA ARG A 60 7.12 -8.19 13.83
C ARG A 60 7.75 -7.91 12.49
N VAL A 61 8.94 -7.33 12.53
CA VAL A 61 9.75 -7.04 11.35
C VAL A 61 11.14 -7.58 11.55
N GLY A 62 11.64 -8.30 10.54
CA GLY A 62 13.06 -8.61 10.45
C GLY A 62 13.78 -7.53 9.65
N MET A 63 14.96 -7.14 10.09
CA MET A 63 15.76 -6.10 9.46
C MET A 63 17.13 -6.67 9.12
N LEU A 64 17.44 -6.76 7.82
CA LEU A 64 18.77 -7.07 7.32
C LEU A 64 19.52 -5.76 7.08
N VAL A 65 20.27 -5.32 8.10
CA VAL A 65 20.98 -4.04 8.05
C VAL A 65 22.40 -4.25 7.55
N TYR A 66 22.81 -3.53 6.51
CA TYR A 66 24.19 -3.42 6.04
C TYR A 66 24.82 -2.13 6.56
N PRO A 67 25.29 -2.08 7.83
CA PRO A 67 25.82 -0.84 8.40
C PRO A 67 27.22 -0.52 7.88
N PHE A 68 27.54 0.74 7.70
CA PHE A 68 28.92 1.20 7.53
C PHE A 68 29.17 2.48 8.30
N ARG A 69 30.41 2.68 8.74
CA ARG A 69 30.76 3.85 9.54
C ARG A 69 30.90 5.08 8.64
N ILE A 70 30.33 6.19 9.11
CA ILE A 70 30.59 7.53 8.60
C ILE A 70 31.71 8.17 9.42
N THR A 71 32.64 8.84 8.74
CA THR A 71 33.83 9.43 9.32
C THR A 71 34.01 10.88 8.88
N ARG A 72 34.51 11.70 9.80
CA ARG A 72 34.76 13.15 9.61
C ARG A 72 36.24 13.48 9.39
N THR A 73 37.08 12.46 9.11
CA THR A 73 38.51 12.65 8.91
C THR A 73 38.78 13.62 7.77
N VAL A 74 39.42 14.75 8.10
CA VAL A 74 39.86 15.76 7.15
C VAL A 74 41.07 15.22 6.40
N THR A 75 41.00 15.17 5.07
CA THR A 75 42.13 14.81 4.20
C THR A 75 42.49 15.99 3.29
N LYS A 76 43.74 16.06 2.84
CA LYS A 76 44.34 17.23 2.18
C LYS A 76 43.55 17.78 0.97
N ASN A 77 42.80 16.93 0.27
CA ASN A 77 42.08 17.29 -0.96
C ASN A 77 40.55 17.15 -0.82
N ARG A 78 40.04 17.16 0.41
CA ARG A 78 38.63 16.96 0.69
C ARG A 78 38.01 18.22 1.27
N PRO A 79 36.82 18.64 0.82
CA PRO A 79 36.07 19.71 1.45
C PRO A 79 35.88 19.41 2.95
N LYS A 80 36.11 20.42 3.80
CA LYS A 80 36.01 20.29 5.26
C LYS A 80 34.56 20.11 5.74
N ASP A 81 33.60 20.44 4.88
CA ASP A 81 32.17 20.42 5.12
C ASP A 81 31.51 19.09 4.71
N GLU A 82 32.27 17.98 4.68
CA GLU A 82 31.75 16.68 4.26
C GLU A 82 32.03 15.57 5.26
N VAL A 83 31.10 14.61 5.33
CA VAL A 83 31.26 13.31 5.98
C VAL A 83 31.38 12.18 4.95
N ARG A 84 32.15 11.13 5.26
CA ARG A 84 32.47 10.04 4.33
C ARG A 84 32.12 8.71 4.94
N GLY A 85 31.35 7.92 4.22
CA GLY A 85 31.16 6.51 4.48
C GLY A 85 31.83 5.63 3.44
N GLN A 86 32.14 4.40 3.80
CA GLN A 86 32.59 3.41 2.83
C GLN A 86 32.12 2.02 3.23
N LEU A 87 31.42 1.36 2.32
CA LEU A 87 30.99 -0.01 2.52
C LEU A 87 32.18 -0.93 2.28
N ARG A 88 32.62 -1.63 3.33
CA ARG A 88 33.75 -2.56 3.29
C ARG A 88 33.38 -3.84 4.04
N TYR A 89 33.15 -4.91 3.30
CA TYR A 89 32.96 -6.26 3.83
C TYR A 89 33.91 -7.23 3.14
N GLY A 90 34.29 -8.30 3.82
CA GLY A 90 35.29 -9.24 3.29
C GLY A 90 36.67 -8.60 3.12
N SER A 91 37.55 -9.33 2.43
CA SER A 91 38.90 -8.86 2.07
C SER A 91 38.88 -8.04 0.77
N GLU A 92 39.83 -7.13 0.57
CA GLU A 92 39.93 -6.36 -0.68
C GLU A 92 40.03 -7.25 -1.93
N ALA A 93 40.63 -8.44 -1.80
CA ALA A 93 40.74 -9.44 -2.87
C ALA A 93 39.37 -9.98 -3.36
N SER A 94 38.30 -9.85 -2.57
CA SER A 94 36.96 -10.28 -2.96
C SER A 94 36.10 -9.14 -3.50
N TRP A 95 36.53 -7.87 -3.40
CA TRP A 95 35.67 -6.71 -3.70
C TRP A 95 35.30 -6.54 -5.18
N ASP A 96 36.02 -7.19 -6.08
CA ASP A 96 35.69 -7.19 -7.51
C ASP A 96 34.67 -8.28 -7.88
N GLN A 97 34.22 -9.09 -6.91
CA GLN A 97 33.13 -10.06 -7.07
C GLN A 97 31.76 -9.39 -6.87
N GLU A 98 30.71 -10.05 -7.34
CA GLU A 98 29.34 -9.60 -7.11
C GLU A 98 28.90 -9.91 -5.68
N HIS A 99 28.39 -8.90 -4.98
CA HIS A 99 27.94 -9.01 -3.60
C HIS A 99 26.46 -8.62 -3.50
N PRO A 100 25.53 -9.52 -3.85
CA PRO A 100 24.11 -9.18 -3.88
C PRO A 100 23.61 -8.77 -2.49
N VAL A 101 22.69 -7.82 -2.48
CA VAL A 101 21.92 -7.50 -1.27
C VAL A 101 21.00 -8.69 -1.00
N GLY A 102 21.05 -9.24 0.22
CA GLY A 102 20.12 -10.29 0.64
C GLY A 102 18.70 -9.73 0.59
N ARG A 103 17.76 -10.46 0.00
CA ARG A 103 16.37 -10.01 -0.15
C ARG A 103 15.42 -11.10 0.31
N ASP A 104 14.40 -10.71 1.05
CA ASP A 104 13.31 -11.60 1.37
C ASP A 104 12.19 -11.52 0.33
N LEU A 105 12.02 -12.59 -0.43
CA LEU A 105 10.94 -12.73 -1.40
C LEU A 105 9.55 -12.73 -0.76
N ALA A 106 9.44 -13.14 0.52
CA ALA A 106 8.18 -13.16 1.24
C ALA A 106 7.78 -11.78 1.81
N GLY A 107 8.67 -10.78 1.77
CA GLY A 107 8.39 -9.42 2.26
C GLY A 107 8.24 -9.31 3.78
N VAL A 108 8.78 -10.29 4.53
CA VAL A 108 8.84 -10.31 6.00
C VAL A 108 10.05 -9.52 6.49
N ASP A 109 11.22 -9.75 5.87
CA ASP A 109 12.44 -9.04 6.23
C ASP A 109 12.71 -7.85 5.28
N VAL A 110 13.11 -6.71 5.83
CA VAL A 110 13.50 -5.51 5.08
C VAL A 110 15.02 -5.36 5.04
N SER A 111 15.57 -5.16 3.85
CA SER A 111 17.00 -4.94 3.65
C SER A 111 17.32 -3.45 3.61
N MET A 112 18.26 -3.03 4.43
CA MET A 112 18.60 -1.61 4.62
C MET A 112 20.10 -1.38 4.54
N ILE A 113 20.53 -0.33 3.84
CA ILE A 113 21.93 0.03 3.73
C ILE A 113 22.14 1.35 4.46
N LEU A 114 22.79 1.28 5.62
CA LEU A 114 22.83 2.38 6.58
C LEU A 114 24.26 2.85 6.83
N GLY A 115 24.55 4.09 6.48
CA GLY A 115 25.68 4.82 7.03
C GLY A 115 25.36 5.25 8.45
N ILE A 116 26.29 5.11 9.39
CA ILE A 116 26.11 5.52 10.79
C ILE A 116 27.19 6.53 11.15
N ASP A 117 26.77 7.78 11.39
CA ASP A 117 27.61 8.82 11.97
C ASP A 117 27.41 8.82 13.50
N LEU A 118 28.25 8.04 14.19
CA LEU A 118 28.18 7.92 15.66
C LEU A 118 28.48 9.24 16.38
N GLU A 119 29.28 10.12 15.78
CA GLU A 119 29.62 11.41 16.39
C GLU A 119 28.42 12.36 16.34
N ALA A 120 27.69 12.35 15.23
CA ALA A 120 26.47 13.15 15.06
C ALA A 120 25.21 12.50 15.66
N GLY A 121 25.25 11.18 15.88
CA GLY A 121 24.07 10.40 16.28
C GLY A 121 23.03 10.29 15.16
N VAL A 122 23.46 10.13 13.91
CA VAL A 122 22.57 10.13 12.72
C VAL A 122 22.83 8.93 11.82
N PHE A 123 21.75 8.41 11.24
CA PHE A 123 21.78 7.44 10.16
C PHE A 123 21.73 8.12 8.79
N LEU A 124 22.37 7.49 7.81
CA LEU A 124 22.34 7.82 6.39
C LEU A 124 21.80 6.61 5.62
N GLY A 125 20.51 6.63 5.34
CA GLY A 125 19.80 5.62 4.59
C GLY A 125 20.02 5.76 3.09
N LEU A 126 20.52 4.68 2.48
CA LEU A 126 20.75 4.57 1.04
C LEU A 126 19.73 3.61 0.42
N ASP A 127 19.37 3.87 -0.84
CA ASP A 127 18.41 3.03 -1.58
C ASP A 127 18.97 1.63 -1.83
N ALA A 128 18.40 0.63 -1.14
CA ALA A 128 18.77 -0.77 -1.27
C ALA A 128 18.59 -1.32 -2.69
N ASN A 129 17.66 -0.77 -3.49
CA ASN A 129 17.49 -1.18 -4.89
C ASN A 129 18.64 -0.71 -5.78
N LEU A 130 19.17 0.50 -5.53
CA LEU A 130 20.27 1.06 -6.33
C LEU A 130 21.64 0.50 -5.92
N TRP A 131 21.78 0.08 -4.67
CA TRP A 131 23.02 -0.45 -4.10
C TRP A 131 23.10 -1.98 -4.17
N ASP A 132 22.26 -2.60 -4.99
CA ASP A 132 22.31 -4.03 -5.31
C ASP A 132 22.86 -4.21 -6.74
N PRO A 133 24.00 -4.90 -6.93
CA PRO A 133 24.86 -5.48 -5.90
C PRO A 133 25.67 -4.44 -5.11
N LEU A 134 26.11 -4.85 -3.91
CA LEU A 134 26.86 -4.02 -2.98
C LEU A 134 28.21 -3.60 -3.58
N PRO A 135 28.47 -2.28 -3.68
CA PRO A 135 29.65 -1.72 -4.33
C PRO A 135 30.82 -1.62 -3.33
N MET A 136 31.45 -2.75 -3.03
CA MET A 136 32.52 -2.82 -2.04
C MET A 136 33.66 -1.83 -2.34
N GLY A 137 34.11 -1.13 -1.31
CA GLY A 137 35.17 -0.14 -1.42
C GLY A 137 34.74 1.18 -2.08
N ILE A 138 33.49 1.37 -2.50
CA ILE A 138 33.03 2.67 -2.99
C ILE A 138 32.65 3.58 -1.82
N SER A 139 33.11 4.82 -1.89
CA SER A 139 32.83 5.82 -0.86
C SER A 139 31.53 6.56 -1.12
N PHE A 140 30.78 6.78 -0.05
CA PHE A 140 29.65 7.68 0.02
C PHE A 140 30.09 9.00 0.69
N TYR A 141 29.51 10.11 0.26
CA TYR A 141 29.79 11.45 0.79
C TYR A 141 28.47 12.20 0.98
N ALA A 142 28.38 12.96 2.07
CA ALA A 142 27.29 13.90 2.36
C ALA A 142 27.87 15.18 2.95
N LYS A 143 27.17 16.31 2.74
CA LYS A 143 27.54 17.60 3.32
C LYS A 143 27.15 17.64 4.80
N ASN A 144 27.92 18.35 5.61
CA ASN A 144 27.62 18.56 7.03
C ASN A 144 26.25 19.23 7.21
N ALA A 145 25.86 20.11 6.28
CA ALA A 145 24.55 20.75 6.28
C ALA A 145 23.39 19.72 6.27
N GLU A 146 23.50 18.64 5.50
CA GLU A 146 22.47 17.58 5.47
C GLU A 146 22.39 16.85 6.81
N ILE A 147 23.54 16.62 7.45
CA ILE A 147 23.61 15.96 8.75
C ILE A 147 22.99 16.85 9.84
N GLU A 148 23.35 18.13 9.87
CA GLU A 148 22.78 19.07 10.85
C GLU A 148 21.27 19.27 10.63
N GLN A 149 20.79 19.28 9.39
CA GLN A 149 19.37 19.34 9.11
C GLN A 149 18.65 18.15 9.74
N ALA A 150 19.11 16.92 9.50
CA ALA A 150 18.53 15.72 10.10
C ALA A 150 18.59 15.72 11.62
N ARG A 151 19.68 16.22 12.23
CA ARG A 151 19.75 16.36 13.70
C ARG A 151 18.71 17.32 14.24
N SER A 152 18.44 18.41 13.52
CA SER A 152 17.49 19.43 13.95
C SER A 152 16.02 19.01 13.78
N THR A 153 15.70 18.26 12.72
CA THR A 153 14.32 17.88 12.37
C THR A 153 13.98 16.42 12.68
N GLY A 154 14.97 15.60 13.03
CA GLY A 154 14.85 14.15 13.15
C GLY A 154 14.85 13.40 11.82
N TRP A 155 14.52 14.07 10.71
CA TRP A 155 14.40 13.49 9.39
C TRP A 155 14.70 14.52 8.30
N HIS A 156 15.53 14.14 7.34
CA HIS A 156 15.91 14.99 6.21
C HIS A 156 16.12 14.16 4.95
N VAL A 157 15.69 14.69 3.80
CA VAL A 157 15.74 14.01 2.51
C VAL A 157 16.33 14.94 1.46
N TRP A 158 17.27 14.46 0.67
CA TRP A 158 17.82 15.19 -0.47
C TRP A 158 18.17 14.24 -1.62
N GLU A 159 18.38 14.82 -2.80
CA GLU A 159 18.87 14.09 -3.97
C GLU A 159 20.36 14.30 -4.14
N ARG A 160 21.06 13.23 -4.54
CA ARG A 160 22.46 13.27 -4.91
C ARG A 160 22.63 12.83 -6.35
N ILE A 161 23.53 13.50 -7.07
CA ILE A 161 23.97 13.06 -8.39
C ILE A 161 24.71 11.72 -8.26
N ASN A 162 24.15 10.68 -8.87
CA ASN A 162 24.73 9.37 -9.05
C ASN A 162 25.63 9.37 -10.29
N LYS A 163 26.88 9.84 -10.14
CA LYS A 163 27.84 9.88 -11.25
C LYS A 163 28.42 8.49 -11.54
N THR A 164 28.73 8.26 -12.81
CA THR A 164 29.69 7.22 -13.21
C THR A 164 31.05 7.48 -12.57
N GLY A 165 31.81 6.42 -12.32
CA GLY A 165 33.14 6.50 -11.72
C GLY A 165 34.13 5.66 -12.50
N THR A 166 35.40 5.68 -12.11
CA THR A 166 36.45 4.86 -12.78
C THR A 166 36.18 3.36 -12.73
N LYS A 167 35.41 2.88 -11.75
CA LYS A 167 34.99 1.48 -11.62
C LYS A 167 33.64 1.15 -12.30
N ARG A 168 32.94 2.13 -12.91
CA ARG A 168 31.63 1.89 -13.54
C ARG A 168 31.39 2.72 -14.80
N SER A 169 31.03 2.01 -15.87
CA SER A 169 30.66 2.58 -17.17
C SER A 169 29.27 3.21 -17.20
N SER A 170 28.36 2.83 -16.29
CA SER A 170 27.00 3.37 -16.19
C SER A 170 26.63 3.81 -14.76
N PRO A 171 25.75 4.83 -14.62
CA PRO A 171 25.12 5.22 -13.35
C PRO A 171 24.30 4.06 -12.75
N ARG A 172 24.10 4.04 -11.43
CA ARG A 172 23.19 3.07 -10.79
C ARG A 172 21.73 3.35 -11.11
N SER A 173 21.40 4.61 -11.29
CA SER A 173 20.04 5.09 -11.51
C SER A 173 19.87 5.56 -12.95
N PRO A 174 18.77 5.18 -13.63
CA PRO A 174 18.44 5.70 -14.95
C PRO A 174 18.33 7.23 -15.01
N SER A 175 17.97 7.88 -13.89
CA SER A 175 17.82 9.34 -13.80
C SER A 175 19.10 10.07 -13.40
N ASN A 176 20.22 9.36 -13.18
CA ASN A 176 21.46 9.90 -12.58
C ASN A 176 21.27 10.50 -11.17
N LEU A 177 20.14 10.25 -10.51
CA LEU A 177 19.84 10.74 -9.17
C LEU A 177 19.66 9.57 -8.20
N GLU A 178 20.02 9.82 -6.96
CA GLU A 178 19.87 8.90 -5.83
C GLU A 178 19.26 9.67 -4.66
N THR A 179 18.19 9.12 -4.10
CA THR A 179 17.54 9.66 -2.92
C THR A 179 18.26 9.17 -1.67
N VAL A 180 18.68 10.12 -0.83
CA VAL A 180 19.29 9.83 0.46
C VAL A 180 18.39 10.35 1.57
N VAL A 181 18.28 9.56 2.64
CA VAL A 181 17.52 9.95 3.83
C VAL A 181 18.46 9.97 5.02
N ALA A 182 18.59 11.12 5.68
CA ALA A 182 19.26 11.22 6.97
C ALA A 182 18.23 11.28 8.10
N PHE A 183 18.43 10.51 9.16
CA PHE A 183 17.45 10.43 10.25
C PHE A 183 18.08 10.12 11.61
N THR A 184 17.42 10.55 12.68
CA THR A 184 17.83 10.27 14.07
C THR A 184 17.36 8.88 14.53
N PRO A 185 17.94 8.33 15.60
CA PRO A 185 17.68 6.94 15.99
C PRO A 185 16.22 6.61 16.30
N ASP A 186 15.46 7.56 16.81
CA ASP A 186 14.02 7.46 17.07
C ASP A 186 13.18 7.26 15.79
N ARG A 187 13.73 7.54 14.62
CA ARG A 187 13.07 7.37 13.31
C ARG A 187 13.46 6.07 12.58
N LEU A 188 14.18 5.14 13.23
CA LEU A 188 14.63 3.90 12.58
C LEU A 188 13.48 3.05 12.03
N MET A 189 12.36 2.94 12.77
CA MET A 189 11.20 2.16 12.31
C MET A 189 10.51 2.80 11.11
N ASP A 190 10.49 4.13 11.04
CA ASP A 190 9.94 4.85 9.89
C ASP A 190 10.77 4.61 8.64
N TYR A 191 12.10 4.62 8.78
CA TYR A 191 12.99 4.27 7.69
C TYR A 191 12.79 2.82 7.23
N ALA A 192 12.61 1.87 8.15
CA ALA A 192 12.32 0.48 7.81
C ALA A 192 11.01 0.34 7.02
N ARG A 193 9.95 1.08 7.39
CA ARG A 193 8.68 1.11 6.65
C ARG A 193 8.84 1.74 5.26
N LEU A 194 9.60 2.84 5.16
CA LEU A 194 9.93 3.47 3.87
C LEU A 194 10.65 2.48 2.95
N GLU A 195 11.64 1.74 3.46
CA GLU A 195 12.38 0.75 2.67
C GLU A 195 11.50 -0.39 2.22
N ARG A 196 10.68 -0.94 3.13
CA ARG A 196 9.71 -1.99 2.79
C ARG A 196 8.81 -1.54 1.62
N ARG A 197 8.23 -0.35 1.70
CA ARG A 197 7.39 0.23 0.63
C ARG A 197 8.17 0.45 -0.66
N SER A 198 9.39 0.98 -0.56
CA SER A 198 10.26 1.29 -1.71
C SER A 198 10.68 0.04 -2.47
N THR A 199 11.04 -1.02 -1.75
CA THR A 199 11.39 -2.32 -2.34
C THR A 199 10.16 -3.02 -2.93
N SER A 200 9.04 -3.09 -2.21
CA SER A 200 7.83 -3.76 -2.70
C SER A 200 7.25 -3.13 -3.96
N LEU A 201 7.23 -1.79 -4.03
CA LEU A 201 6.70 -1.05 -5.18
C LEU A 201 7.76 -0.77 -6.26
N ARG A 202 9.04 -1.15 -6.03
CA ARG A 202 10.17 -0.83 -6.89
C ARG A 202 10.20 0.65 -7.29
N LEU A 203 10.03 1.52 -6.29
CA LEU A 203 9.99 2.96 -6.52
C LEU A 203 11.27 3.42 -7.21
N ASP A 204 11.13 4.23 -8.25
CA ASP A 204 12.25 4.97 -8.82
C ASP A 204 12.72 6.07 -7.83
N PRO A 205 13.88 6.70 -8.06
CA PRO A 205 14.42 7.70 -7.14
C PRO A 205 13.46 8.87 -6.85
N ALA A 206 12.71 9.35 -7.84
CA ALA A 206 11.82 10.49 -7.68
C ALA A 206 10.59 10.11 -6.84
N LEU A 207 9.99 8.95 -7.10
CA LEU A 207 8.90 8.41 -6.30
C LEU A 207 9.35 8.07 -4.87
N ARG A 208 10.57 7.54 -4.70
CA ARG A 208 11.17 7.31 -3.39
C ARG A 208 11.41 8.62 -2.64
N PHE A 209 11.87 9.67 -3.32
CA PHE A 209 12.05 11.00 -2.74
C PHE A 209 10.73 11.57 -2.23
N ALA A 210 9.68 11.52 -3.04
CA ALA A 210 8.34 11.94 -2.65
C ALA A 210 7.81 11.14 -1.44
N ALA A 211 7.96 9.81 -1.45
CA ALA A 211 7.56 8.96 -0.35
C ALA A 211 8.34 9.26 0.95
N ALA A 212 9.64 9.49 0.85
CA ALA A 212 10.49 9.82 2.00
C ALA A 212 10.17 11.21 2.56
N ARG A 213 9.78 12.18 1.73
CA ARG A 213 9.38 13.52 2.17
C ARG A 213 8.02 13.55 2.87
N ALA A 214 7.09 12.69 2.47
CA ALA A 214 5.77 12.60 3.09
C ALA A 214 5.80 11.88 4.46
N PHE A 215 6.85 11.10 4.74
CA PHE A 215 6.96 10.26 5.94
C PHE A 215 6.96 11.03 7.29
N PRO A 216 7.54 12.25 7.40
CA PRO A 216 7.47 13.06 8.62
C PRO A 216 6.15 13.81 8.81
N GLU A 217 5.41 14.07 7.73
CA GLU A 217 4.11 14.77 7.75
C GLU A 217 2.96 13.85 8.18
N ASP A 218 3.21 12.53 8.22
CA ASP A 218 2.45 11.56 9.02
C ASP A 218 2.85 11.76 10.49
N ASP A 219 2.21 12.73 11.15
CA ASP A 219 2.51 13.20 12.51
C ASP A 219 2.84 12.05 13.48
N GLY A 220 4.06 12.10 14.03
CA GLY A 220 4.70 11.12 14.91
C GLY A 220 4.02 10.89 16.26
N THR A 221 2.75 10.52 16.24
CA THR A 221 1.92 10.07 17.36
C THR A 221 1.81 8.55 17.39
N GLY A 222 2.83 7.81 16.96
CA GLY A 222 2.89 6.35 17.17
C GLY A 222 1.69 5.56 16.64
N ALA A 223 0.88 6.12 15.73
CA ALA A 223 -0.20 5.38 15.12
C ALA A 223 0.40 4.51 14.00
N PRO A 224 0.12 3.18 13.98
CA PRO A 224 0.23 2.39 12.76
C PRO A 224 -0.51 3.13 11.62
N PRO A 225 -0.15 2.90 10.33
CA PRO A 225 -0.71 3.60 9.17
C PRO A 225 -2.18 3.92 9.42
N SER A 226 -2.52 5.22 9.57
CA SER A 226 -3.69 5.71 10.31
C SER A 226 -4.71 4.62 10.52
N THR A 227 -4.60 3.90 11.65
CA THR A 227 -5.35 2.66 11.87
C THR A 227 -6.80 3.02 11.61
N HIS A 228 -7.38 2.43 10.56
CA HIS A 228 -8.70 2.82 10.08
C HIS A 228 -9.63 2.83 11.27
N VAL A 229 -10.58 3.78 11.37
CA VAL A 229 -11.42 3.91 12.58
C VAL A 229 -12.01 2.57 13.01
N LEU A 230 -12.35 1.71 12.04
CA LEU A 230 -12.81 0.34 12.29
C LEU A 230 -11.73 -0.60 12.85
N GLU A 231 -10.48 -0.51 12.41
CA GLU A 231 -9.37 -1.28 13.01
C GLU A 231 -9.17 -0.90 14.48
N SER A 232 -9.23 0.40 14.79
CA SER A 232 -9.16 0.90 16.17
C SER A 232 -10.38 0.46 17.00
N GLN A 233 -11.59 0.62 16.45
CA GLN A 233 -12.85 0.30 17.14
C GLN A 233 -13.01 -1.20 17.39
N PHE A 234 -12.57 -2.04 16.47
CA PHE A 234 -12.68 -3.50 16.60
C PHE A 234 -11.47 -4.13 17.27
N ALA A 235 -10.38 -3.38 17.44
CA ALA A 235 -9.09 -3.89 17.92
C ALA A 235 -8.62 -5.10 17.07
N LEU A 236 -8.76 -4.97 15.75
CA LEU A 236 -8.39 -5.96 14.74
C LEU A 236 -7.67 -5.25 13.58
N SER A 237 -6.73 -5.94 12.95
CA SER A 237 -6.12 -5.48 11.70
C SER A 237 -7.10 -5.50 10.53
N SER A 238 -6.82 -4.74 9.47
CA SER A 238 -7.60 -4.75 8.22
C SER A 238 -7.72 -6.15 7.64
N GLU A 239 -6.66 -6.97 7.72
CA GLU A 239 -6.66 -8.35 7.26
C GLU A 239 -7.64 -9.21 8.06
N GLU A 240 -7.59 -9.15 9.39
CA GLU A 240 -8.52 -9.89 10.26
C GLU A 240 -9.97 -9.45 10.05
N ILE A 241 -10.22 -8.16 9.83
CA ILE A 241 -11.56 -7.64 9.51
C ILE A 241 -12.05 -8.21 8.18
N LEU A 242 -11.20 -8.20 7.15
CA LEU A 242 -11.53 -8.76 5.83
C LEU A 242 -11.76 -10.27 5.89
N ASP A 243 -11.00 -10.99 6.71
CA ASP A 243 -11.20 -12.42 6.95
C ASP A 243 -12.52 -12.71 7.66
N ILE A 244 -12.90 -11.90 8.65
CA ILE A 244 -14.22 -12.01 9.31
C ILE A 244 -15.35 -11.74 8.31
N ILE A 245 -15.20 -10.73 7.45
CA ILE A 245 -16.17 -10.41 6.39
C ILE A 245 -16.29 -11.59 5.42
N SER A 246 -15.15 -12.14 4.98
CA SER A 246 -15.06 -13.27 4.05
C SER A 246 -15.66 -14.56 4.63
N GLY A 247 -15.35 -14.85 5.90
CA GLY A 247 -15.84 -16.04 6.61
C GLY A 247 -17.32 -16.00 6.98
N ARG A 248 -18.01 -14.85 6.81
CA ARG A 248 -19.43 -14.69 7.16
C ARG A 248 -20.26 -14.26 5.95
N ASN A 249 -21.00 -15.20 5.36
CA ASN A 249 -21.82 -14.98 4.15
C ASN A 249 -22.66 -13.69 4.16
N ARG A 250 -23.32 -13.37 5.29
CA ARG A 250 -24.16 -12.16 5.39
C ARG A 250 -23.35 -10.87 5.29
N LEU A 251 -22.15 -10.83 5.87
CA LEU A 251 -21.26 -9.68 5.78
C LEU A 251 -20.66 -9.57 4.38
N SER A 252 -20.21 -10.69 3.80
CA SER A 252 -19.71 -10.70 2.42
C SER A 252 -20.74 -10.18 1.42
N VAL A 253 -22.01 -10.58 1.54
CA VAL A 253 -23.10 -10.07 0.67
C VAL A 253 -23.33 -8.58 0.86
N ALA A 254 -23.37 -8.09 2.11
CA ALA A 254 -23.54 -6.66 2.38
C ALA A 254 -22.38 -5.82 1.82
N VAL A 255 -21.13 -6.26 2.02
CA VAL A 255 -19.94 -5.58 1.51
C VAL A 255 -19.92 -5.59 -0.02
N ARG A 256 -20.29 -6.69 -0.68
CA ARG A 256 -20.43 -6.73 -2.15
C ARG A 256 -21.46 -5.73 -2.67
N GLY A 257 -22.57 -5.53 -1.93
CA GLY A 257 -23.56 -4.49 -2.22
C GLY A 257 -22.92 -3.09 -2.18
N GLY A 258 -22.32 -2.73 -1.05
CA GLY A 258 -21.69 -1.42 -0.88
C GLY A 258 -20.52 -1.16 -1.84
N VAL A 259 -19.76 -2.19 -2.23
CA VAL A 259 -18.70 -2.08 -3.25
C VAL A 259 -19.29 -1.83 -4.64
N ALA A 260 -20.40 -2.48 -5.00
CA ALA A 260 -21.08 -2.22 -6.27
C ALA A 260 -21.62 -0.78 -6.33
N GLU A 261 -22.23 -0.30 -5.24
CA GLU A 261 -22.68 1.11 -5.11
C GLU A 261 -21.51 2.09 -5.28
N HIS A 262 -20.37 1.83 -4.63
CA HIS A 262 -19.17 2.66 -4.76
C HIS A 262 -18.67 2.76 -6.21
N HIS A 263 -18.62 1.62 -6.92
CA HIS A 263 -18.22 1.59 -8.31
C HIS A 263 -19.23 2.28 -9.24
N LEU A 264 -20.54 2.12 -8.97
CA LEU A 264 -21.59 2.81 -9.71
C LEU A 264 -21.46 4.32 -9.54
N GLU A 265 -21.32 4.80 -8.30
CA GLU A 265 -21.16 6.23 -8.00
C GLU A 265 -19.97 6.82 -8.76
N LYS A 266 -18.83 6.14 -8.72
CA LYS A 266 -17.62 6.57 -9.44
C LYS A 266 -17.88 6.68 -10.95
N GLN A 267 -18.51 5.68 -11.55
CA GLN A 267 -18.83 5.70 -12.98
C GLN A 267 -19.80 6.82 -13.34
N LEU A 268 -20.87 7.01 -12.57
CA LEU A 268 -21.83 8.07 -12.79
C LEU A 268 -21.18 9.46 -12.71
N ARG A 269 -20.26 9.68 -11.76
CA ARG A 269 -19.52 10.94 -11.61
C ARG A 269 -18.53 11.21 -12.76
N GLU A 270 -18.09 10.18 -13.48
CA GLU A 270 -17.19 10.30 -14.62
C GLU A 270 -17.93 10.63 -15.93
N LEU A 271 -19.26 10.50 -15.98
CA LEU A 271 -20.07 10.82 -17.16
C LEU A 271 -20.31 12.34 -17.27
N SER A 272 -19.95 12.94 -18.41
CA SER A 272 -20.16 14.37 -18.67
C SER A 272 -21.63 14.79 -18.72
N ASP A 273 -22.52 13.86 -19.04
CA ASP A 273 -23.97 14.08 -19.11
C ASP A 273 -24.66 13.91 -17.75
N VAL A 274 -23.91 13.66 -16.69
CA VAL A 274 -24.39 13.64 -15.32
C VAL A 274 -23.99 14.95 -14.62
N ALA A 275 -24.97 15.77 -14.30
CA ALA A 275 -24.77 17.05 -13.63
C ALA A 275 -24.47 16.88 -12.14
N SER A 276 -25.14 15.94 -11.46
CA SER A 276 -24.88 15.63 -10.05
C SER A 276 -25.28 14.20 -9.67
N VAL A 277 -24.58 13.66 -8.67
CA VAL A 277 -24.84 12.35 -8.05
C VAL A 277 -24.86 12.53 -6.55
N GLU A 278 -25.98 12.19 -5.93
CA GLU A 278 -26.17 12.14 -4.48
C GLU A 278 -26.42 10.69 -4.06
N ARG A 279 -25.53 10.17 -3.21
CA ARG A 279 -25.71 8.87 -2.56
C ARG A 279 -26.60 9.04 -1.33
N LEU A 280 -27.53 8.12 -1.15
CA LEU A 280 -28.48 8.12 -0.04
C LEU A 280 -28.14 6.95 0.89
N ASP A 281 -27.95 7.26 2.18
CA ASP A 281 -27.72 6.27 3.24
C ASP A 281 -28.87 6.34 4.24
N VAL A 282 -30.09 6.20 3.72
CA VAL A 282 -31.33 6.26 4.50
C VAL A 282 -32.12 4.98 4.28
N ASP A 283 -32.44 4.31 5.38
CA ASP A 283 -33.21 3.07 5.36
C ASP A 283 -34.48 3.20 4.50
N ALA A 284 -34.69 2.17 3.68
CA ALA A 284 -35.80 2.02 2.75
C ALA A 284 -35.81 2.98 1.54
N MET A 285 -34.93 3.97 1.41
CA MET A 285 -34.77 4.76 0.19
C MET A 285 -33.98 4.00 -0.88
N HIS A 286 -34.06 4.51 -2.11
CA HIS A 286 -33.18 4.08 -3.19
C HIS A 286 -31.77 4.63 -2.99
N ASP A 287 -30.77 4.03 -3.64
CA ASP A 287 -29.36 4.27 -3.32
C ASP A 287 -28.83 5.62 -3.86
N PHE A 288 -29.33 6.11 -5.00
CA PHE A 288 -28.84 7.35 -5.62
C PHE A 288 -29.92 8.25 -6.21
N ASN A 289 -29.82 9.56 -5.96
CA ASN A 289 -30.41 10.58 -6.82
C ASN A 289 -29.39 11.02 -7.86
N VAL A 290 -29.76 10.98 -9.13
CA VAL A 290 -28.92 11.42 -10.25
C VAL A 290 -29.65 12.49 -11.04
N GLN A 291 -28.98 13.62 -11.25
CA GLN A 291 -29.44 14.67 -12.15
C GLN A 291 -28.61 14.61 -13.43
N LEU A 292 -29.29 14.45 -14.57
CA LEU A 292 -28.64 14.51 -15.88
C LEU A 292 -28.54 15.96 -16.36
N SER A 293 -27.57 16.23 -17.23
CA SER A 293 -27.30 17.54 -17.81
C SER A 293 -28.46 18.07 -18.67
N ASP A 294 -29.34 17.18 -19.15
CA ASP A 294 -30.56 17.53 -19.87
C ASP A 294 -31.76 17.87 -18.95
N GLY A 295 -31.56 17.85 -17.63
CA GLY A 295 -32.56 18.19 -16.62
C GLY A 295 -33.40 17.02 -16.12
N ARG A 296 -33.22 15.80 -16.65
CA ARG A 296 -33.85 14.60 -16.08
C ARG A 296 -33.32 14.30 -14.68
N HIS A 297 -34.20 13.80 -13.82
CA HIS A 297 -33.87 13.35 -12.48
C HIS A 297 -34.25 11.88 -12.35
N LEU A 298 -33.31 11.06 -11.91
CA LEU A 298 -33.46 9.61 -11.81
C LEU A 298 -33.14 9.14 -10.40
N ARG A 299 -34.07 8.37 -9.82
CA ARG A 299 -33.88 7.61 -8.59
C ARG A 299 -33.38 6.21 -8.95
N ILE A 300 -32.20 5.84 -8.50
CA ILE A 300 -31.53 4.60 -8.90
C ILE A 300 -31.37 3.67 -7.70
N GLU A 301 -31.75 2.42 -7.88
CA GLU A 301 -31.41 1.30 -6.99
C GLU A 301 -30.25 0.50 -7.59
N CYS A 302 -29.18 0.28 -6.82
CA CYS A 302 -28.06 -0.57 -7.20
C CYS A 302 -28.30 -2.01 -6.71
N LYS A 303 -28.07 -2.99 -7.60
CA LYS A 303 -28.16 -4.41 -7.26
C LYS A 303 -27.02 -5.18 -7.90
N ASN A 304 -26.53 -6.19 -7.20
CA ASN A 304 -25.61 -7.17 -7.80
C ASN A 304 -26.41 -8.18 -8.63
N ALA A 305 -25.99 -8.42 -9.87
CA ALA A 305 -26.51 -9.52 -10.67
C ALA A 305 -26.06 -10.88 -10.11
N SER A 306 -26.86 -11.90 -10.38
CA SER A 306 -26.56 -13.29 -10.05
C SER A 306 -25.28 -13.74 -10.75
N PRO A 307 -24.39 -14.50 -10.07
CA PRO A 307 -23.20 -15.06 -10.70
C PRO A 307 -23.53 -16.06 -11.82
N THR A 308 -24.73 -16.64 -11.80
CA THR A 308 -25.21 -17.56 -12.86
C THR A 308 -26.14 -16.85 -13.83
N THR A 309 -26.00 -17.18 -15.11
CA THR A 309 -26.90 -16.79 -16.20
C THR A 309 -28.08 -17.77 -16.33
N ASN A 310 -29.08 -17.38 -17.11
CA ASN A 310 -30.14 -18.26 -17.57
C ASN A 310 -29.64 -19.18 -18.71
N ALA A 311 -30.44 -20.18 -19.09
CA ALA A 311 -30.06 -21.15 -20.12
C ALA A 311 -29.76 -20.52 -21.50
N ASN A 312 -30.35 -19.36 -21.78
CA ASN A 312 -30.13 -18.59 -23.01
C ASN A 312 -28.92 -17.62 -22.92
N GLY A 313 -28.22 -17.57 -21.79
CA GLY A 313 -27.07 -16.69 -21.58
C GLY A 313 -27.38 -15.37 -20.87
N ASP A 314 -28.66 -15.01 -20.71
CA ASP A 314 -29.03 -13.73 -20.09
C ASP A 314 -28.66 -13.70 -18.61
N PHE A 315 -28.26 -12.52 -18.13
CA PHE A 315 -28.04 -12.30 -16.70
C PHE A 315 -29.39 -12.15 -15.99
N LYS A 316 -29.36 -12.24 -14.66
CA LYS A 316 -30.54 -12.02 -13.81
C LYS A 316 -30.15 -11.26 -12.57
N VAL A 317 -31.06 -10.43 -12.08
CA VAL A 317 -30.87 -9.64 -10.86
C VAL A 317 -32.04 -9.83 -9.92
N GLU A 318 -31.75 -9.95 -8.64
CA GLU A 318 -32.75 -10.06 -7.59
C GLU A 318 -33.12 -8.67 -7.06
N VAL A 319 -34.36 -8.24 -7.29
CA VAL A 319 -34.91 -6.94 -6.93
C VAL A 319 -35.96 -7.12 -5.84
N GLN A 320 -35.55 -7.67 -4.70
CA GLN A 320 -36.37 -7.76 -3.50
C GLN A 320 -35.59 -7.38 -2.24
N LYS A 321 -36.31 -6.95 -1.21
CA LYS A 321 -35.76 -6.66 0.11
C LYS A 321 -35.39 -7.95 0.83
N THR A 322 -34.40 -7.88 1.71
CA THR A 322 -33.93 -9.03 2.49
C THR A 322 -34.90 -9.45 3.60
N ARG A 323 -35.81 -8.57 4.03
CA ARG A 323 -36.78 -8.81 5.11
C ARG A 323 -38.19 -8.38 4.68
N SER A 324 -39.19 -9.09 5.20
CA SER A 324 -40.59 -8.67 5.18
C SER A 324 -40.99 -8.14 6.56
N SER A 325 -41.94 -7.21 6.56
CA SER A 325 -42.67 -6.79 7.75
C SER A 325 -43.50 -7.96 8.30
N LYS A 326 -43.63 -8.03 9.64
CA LYS A 326 -44.52 -9.02 10.27
C LYS A 326 -45.94 -8.81 9.74
N ASN A 327 -46.56 -9.90 9.28
CA ASN A 327 -47.92 -9.95 8.74
C ASN A 327 -48.17 -9.21 7.41
N ASP A 328 -47.11 -8.81 6.69
CA ASP A 328 -47.22 -8.27 5.33
C ASP A 328 -46.17 -8.91 4.40
N PRO A 329 -46.50 -10.01 3.72
CA PRO A 329 -45.60 -10.65 2.76
C PRO A 329 -45.22 -9.76 1.57
N ALA A 330 -46.10 -8.82 1.17
CA ALA A 330 -45.88 -7.96 0.01
C ALA A 330 -44.80 -6.91 0.27
N SER A 331 -44.58 -6.53 1.54
CA SER A 331 -43.55 -5.55 1.95
C SER A 331 -42.12 -5.92 1.54
N ARG A 332 -41.86 -7.21 1.24
CA ARG A 332 -40.57 -7.70 0.75
C ARG A 332 -40.26 -7.23 -0.67
N PHE A 333 -41.28 -6.97 -1.47
CA PHE A 333 -41.14 -6.55 -2.86
C PHE A 333 -41.19 -5.02 -2.95
N TYR A 334 -40.44 -4.45 -3.89
CA TYR A 334 -40.47 -3.02 -4.11
C TYR A 334 -41.73 -2.61 -4.87
N PRO A 335 -42.39 -1.50 -4.48
CA PRO A 335 -43.36 -0.82 -5.33
C PRO A 335 -42.77 -0.47 -6.69
N ILE A 336 -43.58 -0.54 -7.75
CA ILE A 336 -43.16 -0.22 -9.12
C ILE A 336 -42.73 1.25 -9.31
N ASP A 337 -43.11 2.14 -8.39
CA ASP A 337 -42.82 3.57 -8.41
C ASP A 337 -41.75 3.99 -7.39
N ARG A 338 -41.12 3.02 -6.70
CA ARG A 338 -40.18 3.30 -5.61
C ARG A 338 -38.93 4.04 -6.10
N PHE A 339 -38.43 3.65 -7.26
CA PHE A 339 -37.28 4.19 -7.96
C PHE A 339 -37.51 4.06 -9.46
N ASP A 340 -36.80 4.85 -10.25
CA ASP A 340 -37.02 4.96 -11.70
C ASP A 340 -36.19 3.92 -12.48
N VAL A 341 -35.04 3.54 -11.93
CA VAL A 341 -34.05 2.66 -12.59
C VAL A 341 -33.45 1.67 -11.59
N VAL A 342 -33.20 0.44 -12.05
CA VAL A 342 -32.27 -0.48 -11.39
C VAL A 342 -30.96 -0.52 -12.17
N ALA A 343 -29.86 -0.24 -11.49
CA ALA A 343 -28.51 -0.45 -11.99
C ALA A 343 -27.99 -1.81 -11.52
N ALA A 344 -27.93 -2.78 -12.43
CA ALA A 344 -27.44 -4.13 -12.15
C ALA A 344 -25.93 -4.25 -12.41
N CYS A 345 -25.15 -4.50 -11.35
CA CYS A 345 -23.72 -4.77 -11.43
C CYS A 345 -23.45 -6.19 -11.93
N LEU A 346 -22.71 -6.33 -13.04
CA LEU A 346 -22.41 -7.61 -13.67
C LEU A 346 -21.13 -8.29 -13.17
N TYR A 347 -20.40 -7.67 -12.22
CA TYR A 347 -19.09 -8.15 -11.75
C TYR A 347 -19.09 -9.61 -11.31
N SER A 348 -20.14 -10.08 -10.64
CA SER A 348 -20.21 -11.46 -10.15
C SER A 348 -20.26 -12.50 -11.28
N SER A 349 -20.69 -12.11 -12.48
CA SER A 349 -20.81 -12.98 -13.65
C SER A 349 -19.66 -12.79 -14.64
N THR A 350 -19.14 -11.55 -14.78
CA THR A 350 -18.16 -11.19 -15.82
C THR A 350 -16.75 -10.92 -15.29
N GLY A 351 -16.59 -10.64 -13.99
CA GLY A 351 -15.33 -10.16 -13.40
C GLY A 351 -15.02 -8.69 -13.70
N HIS A 352 -15.93 -7.97 -14.38
CA HIS A 352 -15.78 -6.56 -14.74
C HIS A 352 -16.81 -5.70 -14.03
N TRP A 353 -16.40 -4.50 -13.58
CA TRP A 353 -17.30 -3.52 -12.96
C TRP A 353 -18.15 -2.84 -14.03
N GLU A 354 -19.08 -3.60 -14.61
CA GLU A 354 -20.02 -3.13 -15.63
C GLU A 354 -21.42 -3.09 -15.06
N PHE A 355 -22.21 -2.12 -15.54
CA PHE A 355 -23.60 -1.96 -15.13
C PHE A 355 -24.54 -2.05 -16.33
N ARG A 356 -25.74 -2.58 -16.08
CA ARG A 356 -26.88 -2.53 -16.99
C ARG A 356 -28.02 -1.83 -16.29
N TYR A 357 -28.75 -0.99 -17.02
CA TYR A 357 -29.78 -0.11 -16.48
C TYR A 357 -31.16 -0.52 -17.02
N GLY A 358 -32.05 -0.93 -16.13
CA GLY A 358 -33.43 -1.28 -16.48
C GLY A 358 -34.41 -0.26 -15.93
N ARG A 359 -35.36 0.22 -16.74
CA ARG A 359 -36.45 1.11 -16.28
C ARG A 359 -37.42 0.33 -15.42
N THR A 360 -37.74 0.82 -14.24
CA THR A 360 -38.69 0.13 -13.34
C THR A 360 -40.07 -0.07 -13.97
N SER A 361 -40.50 0.87 -14.82
CA SER A 361 -41.78 0.81 -15.53
C SER A 361 -41.90 -0.33 -16.55
N GLU A 362 -40.79 -0.89 -16.98
CA GLU A 362 -40.73 -1.98 -17.99
C GLU A 362 -40.42 -3.34 -17.33
N MET A 363 -40.12 -3.34 -16.03
CA MET A 363 -39.83 -4.57 -15.29
C MET A 363 -41.08 -5.40 -15.05
N ARG A 364 -40.88 -6.71 -14.91
CA ARG A 364 -41.97 -7.64 -14.65
C ARG A 364 -42.56 -7.39 -13.26
N SER A 365 -43.88 -7.25 -13.19
CA SER A 365 -44.63 -7.21 -11.93
C SER A 365 -44.71 -8.58 -11.24
N HIS A 366 -44.88 -8.57 -9.92
CA HIS A 366 -45.08 -9.77 -9.13
C HIS A 366 -46.46 -10.37 -9.43
N LYS A 367 -46.52 -11.70 -9.57
CA LYS A 367 -47.75 -12.42 -9.96
C LYS A 367 -48.91 -12.20 -8.98
N ASP A 368 -48.61 -12.24 -7.69
CA ASP A 368 -49.62 -12.12 -6.62
C ASP A 368 -49.78 -10.68 -6.10
N PHE A 369 -48.87 -9.77 -6.46
CA PHE A 369 -48.85 -8.38 -6.00
C PHE A 369 -48.53 -7.45 -7.19
N PRO A 370 -49.52 -7.16 -8.07
CA PRO A 370 -49.25 -6.51 -9.36
C PRO A 370 -48.66 -5.09 -9.26
N ASP A 371 -48.85 -4.42 -8.13
CA ASP A 371 -48.26 -3.11 -7.79
C ASP A 371 -46.81 -3.21 -7.27
N ARG A 372 -46.23 -4.41 -7.31
CA ARG A 372 -44.87 -4.71 -6.88
C ARG A 372 -44.05 -5.31 -8.02
N LEU A 373 -42.74 -5.12 -7.96
CA LEU A 373 -41.79 -5.77 -8.85
C LEU A 373 -41.67 -7.26 -8.51
N ALA A 374 -41.55 -8.10 -9.54
CA ALA A 374 -41.15 -9.49 -9.37
C ALA A 374 -39.73 -9.56 -8.77
N ALA A 375 -39.51 -10.55 -7.91
CA ALA A 375 -38.25 -10.69 -7.18
C ALA A 375 -37.03 -10.86 -8.11
N ILE A 376 -37.20 -11.49 -9.27
CA ILE A 376 -36.11 -11.72 -10.22
C ILE A 376 -36.46 -11.04 -11.54
N GLN A 377 -35.56 -10.19 -12.03
CA GLN A 377 -35.61 -9.59 -13.35
C GLN A 377 -34.55 -10.23 -14.24
N VAL A 378 -34.88 -10.45 -15.51
CA VAL A 378 -33.93 -10.88 -16.54
C VAL A 378 -33.29 -9.61 -17.10
N ILE A 379 -31.97 -9.62 -17.25
CA ILE A 379 -31.20 -8.54 -17.87
C ILE A 379 -30.97 -8.98 -19.32
N ASP A 380 -31.89 -8.59 -20.19
CA ASP A 380 -31.88 -8.86 -21.63
C ASP A 380 -31.49 -7.60 -22.42
N GLU A 381 -31.73 -7.60 -23.73
CA GLU A 381 -31.43 -6.49 -24.63
C GLU A 381 -32.22 -5.20 -24.35
N SER A 382 -33.29 -5.25 -23.55
CA SER A 382 -34.02 -4.05 -23.14
C SER A 382 -33.28 -3.23 -22.09
N TRP A 383 -32.28 -3.81 -21.42
CA TRP A 383 -31.48 -3.10 -20.43
C TRP A 383 -30.35 -2.33 -21.11
N SER A 384 -30.28 -1.03 -20.84
CA SER A 384 -29.26 -0.15 -21.42
C SER A 384 -27.88 -0.38 -20.81
N SER A 385 -26.82 -0.14 -21.59
CA SER A 385 -25.44 -0.07 -21.10
C SER A 385 -25.09 1.29 -20.50
N SER A 386 -25.91 2.32 -20.75
CA SER A 386 -25.72 3.68 -20.23
C SER A 386 -27.02 4.25 -19.68
N ILE A 387 -26.93 4.98 -18.58
CA ILE A 387 -28.08 5.66 -17.99
C ILE A 387 -28.63 6.77 -18.89
N ILE A 388 -27.79 7.36 -19.74
CA ILE A 388 -28.12 8.49 -20.61
C ILE A 388 -29.10 8.04 -21.70
N ASP A 389 -28.95 6.80 -22.17
CA ASP A 389 -29.73 6.20 -23.27
C ASP A 389 -31.13 5.76 -22.84
N LEU A 390 -31.45 5.84 -21.54
CA LEU A 390 -32.78 5.51 -21.07
C LEU A 390 -33.81 6.49 -21.67
N PRO A 391 -34.89 6.01 -22.30
CA PRO A 391 -35.90 6.90 -22.85
C PRO A 391 -36.61 7.71 -21.76
N VAL A 392 -37.26 8.81 -22.16
CA VAL A 392 -38.16 9.60 -21.29
C VAL A 392 -39.40 8.80 -20.93
#